data_AF-A0A397SY87-F1
#
_entry.id   AF-A0A397SY87-F1
#
_cell.length_a   1.000
_cell.length_b   1.000
_cell.length_c   1.000
_cell.angle_alpha   90.00
_cell.angle_beta   90.00
_cell.angle_gamma   90.00
#
_symmetry.space_group_name_H-M   'P 1'
#
loop_
_entity.id
_entity.type
_entity.pdbx_description
1 polymer ?
#
loop_
_entity_poly.entity_id
_entity_poly.type
_entity_poly.pdbx_seq_one_letter_code
_entity_poly.pdbx_strand_id
1 'polypeptide(L)'
;MYDRLLNFLLFKVVFVGAILEPKWEELLILTSWFTILGFLRIFSMLCRDRFEYLTFSPNIPVQAHLRILVLLILILLSDIFWFIMCISIFKSMLLLLTFECFTLFLDTVQTLIKYLIHLRDITRQSVWESRGILLYYTEFVTDTLILVATLGHYLHIMLLHGISFTLIDAVLFLNMRSVFNNLRKKIVAYCNYRQAISNMQTQYPNATDIELKENNDDCAICRDSMDKAKKLPCGHMFHLYVD
;
A
#
# COMPACT_ATOMS: atom_id res chain seq x y z
N MET A 1 -18.86 -1.08 0.85
CA MET A 1 -18.07 -2.07 1.63
C MET A 1 -18.56 -3.49 1.36
N TYR A 2 -19.87 -3.74 1.46
CA TYR A 2 -20.50 -5.02 1.13
C TYR A 2 -20.19 -5.52 -0.29
N ASP A 3 -20.31 -4.67 -1.33
CA ASP A 3 -20.03 -5.12 -2.71
C ASP A 3 -18.58 -5.54 -2.93
N ARG A 4 -17.63 -4.86 -2.27
CA ARG A 4 -16.20 -5.21 -2.33
C ARG A 4 -15.92 -6.57 -1.68
N LEU A 5 -16.61 -6.85 -0.57
CA LEU A 5 -16.49 -8.10 0.18
C LEU A 5 -17.16 -9.25 -0.55
N LEU A 6 -18.37 -9.04 -1.06
CA LEU A 6 -19.13 -10.02 -1.80
C LEU A 6 -18.38 -10.40 -3.09
N ASN A 7 -17.87 -9.41 -3.83
CA ASN A 7 -17.07 -9.68 -5.01
C ASN A 7 -15.76 -10.42 -4.69
N PHE A 8 -15.10 -10.08 -3.58
CA PHE A 8 -13.88 -10.78 -3.14
C PHE A 8 -14.16 -12.24 -2.74
N LEU A 9 -15.17 -12.48 -1.90
CA LEU A 9 -15.53 -13.82 -1.43
C LEU A 9 -16.11 -14.68 -2.55
N LEU A 10 -17.04 -14.15 -3.36
CA LEU A 10 -17.61 -14.89 -4.47
C LEU A 10 -16.55 -15.26 -5.49
N PHE A 11 -15.66 -14.31 -5.84
CA PHE A 11 -14.57 -14.61 -6.77
C PHE A 11 -13.69 -15.71 -6.19
N LYS A 12 -13.20 -15.61 -4.95
CA LYS A 12 -12.30 -16.61 -4.38
C LYS A 12 -12.95 -17.98 -4.15
N VAL A 13 -14.17 -18.03 -3.63
CA VAL A 13 -14.86 -19.30 -3.35
C VAL A 13 -15.26 -20.02 -4.64
N VAL A 14 -15.81 -19.29 -5.62
CA VAL A 14 -16.15 -19.89 -6.93
C VAL A 14 -14.89 -20.35 -7.65
N PHE A 15 -13.82 -19.57 -7.57
CA PHE A 15 -12.58 -19.86 -8.29
C PHE A 15 -11.81 -21.03 -7.67
N VAL A 16 -11.73 -21.14 -6.34
CA VAL A 16 -11.07 -22.30 -5.72
C VAL A 16 -11.96 -23.55 -5.79
N GLY A 17 -13.27 -23.41 -5.64
CA GLY A 17 -14.22 -24.53 -5.78
C GLY A 17 -14.27 -25.10 -7.20
N ALA A 18 -14.17 -24.25 -8.23
CA ALA A 18 -14.17 -24.69 -9.62
C ALA A 18 -12.82 -25.25 -10.10
N ILE A 19 -11.70 -24.91 -9.45
CA ILE A 19 -10.36 -25.29 -9.93
C ILE A 19 -9.79 -26.50 -9.20
N LEU A 20 -10.07 -26.67 -7.91
CA LEU A 20 -9.42 -27.71 -7.09
C LEU A 20 -10.27 -28.93 -6.77
N GLU A 21 -11.54 -28.96 -7.20
CA GLU A 21 -12.51 -30.04 -6.89
C GLU A 21 -12.32 -30.66 -5.48
N PRO A 22 -12.22 -29.84 -4.41
CA PRO A 22 -11.80 -30.34 -3.11
C PRO A 22 -12.88 -31.25 -2.50
N LYS A 23 -12.44 -32.19 -1.65
CA LYS A 23 -13.37 -32.97 -0.81
C LYS A 23 -14.20 -32.02 0.08
N TRP A 24 -15.41 -32.44 0.45
CA TRP A 24 -16.32 -31.63 1.27
C TRP A 24 -15.69 -31.14 2.58
N GLU A 25 -14.85 -31.94 3.22
CA GLU A 25 -14.13 -31.55 4.45
C GLU A 25 -13.10 -30.44 4.18
N GLU A 26 -12.32 -30.56 3.11
CA GLU A 26 -11.32 -29.56 2.72
C GLU A 26 -11.98 -28.24 2.29
N LEU A 27 -13.13 -28.32 1.61
CA LEU A 27 -13.95 -27.17 1.23
C LEU A 27 -14.43 -26.39 2.46
N LEU A 28 -14.87 -27.07 3.52
CA LEU A 28 -15.31 -26.41 4.76
C LEU A 28 -14.16 -25.69 5.46
N ILE A 29 -12.98 -26.32 5.55
CA ILE A 29 -11.83 -25.68 6.19
C ILE A 29 -11.38 -24.47 5.35
N LEU A 30 -11.32 -24.60 4.03
CA LEU A 30 -10.95 -23.53 3.12
C LEU A 30 -11.92 -22.34 3.16
N THR A 31 -13.23 -22.59 3.20
CA THR A 31 -14.24 -21.53 3.30
C THR A 31 -14.16 -20.80 4.64
N SER A 32 -13.93 -21.53 5.74
CA SER A 32 -13.69 -20.91 7.05
C SER A 32 -12.45 -20.00 7.03
N TRP A 33 -11.38 -20.44 6.37
CA TRP A 33 -10.14 -19.69 6.21
C TRP A 33 -10.34 -18.36 5.46
N PHE A 34 -10.93 -18.42 4.27
CA PHE A 34 -11.20 -17.22 3.48
C PHE A 34 -12.16 -16.26 4.18
N THR A 35 -13.08 -16.78 4.99
CA THR A 35 -13.98 -15.95 5.80
C THR A 35 -13.20 -15.18 6.86
N ILE A 36 -12.28 -15.83 7.57
CA ILE A 36 -11.44 -15.19 8.59
C ILE A 36 -10.48 -14.16 7.97
N LEU A 37 -9.78 -14.53 6.89
CA LEU A 37 -8.91 -13.57 6.19
C LEU A 37 -9.71 -12.41 5.58
N GLY A 38 -10.88 -12.69 5.01
CA GLY A 38 -11.79 -11.68 4.51
C GLY A 38 -12.20 -10.71 5.61
N PHE A 39 -12.52 -11.21 6.80
CA PHE A 39 -12.80 -10.41 7.98
C PHE A 39 -11.61 -9.49 8.34
N LEU A 40 -10.41 -10.06 8.52
CA LEU A 40 -9.21 -9.28 8.82
C LEU A 40 -8.92 -8.20 7.78
N ARG A 41 -9.14 -8.51 6.49
CA ARG A 41 -8.96 -7.55 5.38
C ARG A 41 -9.92 -6.37 5.48
N ILE A 42 -11.18 -6.59 5.83
CA ILE A 42 -12.15 -5.49 6.02
C ILE A 42 -11.71 -4.59 7.17
N PHE A 43 -11.30 -5.18 8.29
CA PHE A 43 -10.86 -4.40 9.45
C PHE A 43 -9.61 -3.58 9.12
N SER A 44 -8.67 -4.16 8.37
CA SER A 44 -7.50 -3.43 7.86
C SER A 44 -7.91 -2.26 6.96
N MET A 45 -8.83 -2.47 6.01
CA MET A 45 -9.35 -1.41 5.15
C MET A 45 -10.06 -0.31 5.97
N LEU A 46 -10.86 -0.68 6.97
CA LEU A 46 -11.55 0.27 7.83
C LEU A 46 -10.55 1.10 8.66
N CYS A 47 -9.48 0.49 9.15
CA CYS A 47 -8.40 1.20 9.83
C CYS A 47 -7.74 2.23 8.93
N ARG A 48 -7.49 1.89 7.66
CA ARG A 48 -6.93 2.81 6.66
C ARG A 48 -7.88 3.97 6.35
N ASP A 49 -9.16 3.68 6.07
CA ASP A 49 -10.15 4.72 5.78
C ASP A 49 -10.33 5.66 6.97
N ARG A 50 -10.31 5.12 8.20
CA ARG A 50 -10.31 5.93 9.42
C ARG A 50 -9.03 6.75 9.57
N PHE A 51 -7.87 6.17 9.30
CA PHE A 51 -6.60 6.90 9.32
C PHE A 51 -6.63 8.10 8.35
N GLU A 52 -7.04 7.89 7.10
CA GLU A 52 -7.15 8.97 6.10
C GLU A 52 -8.08 10.09 6.60
N TYR A 53 -9.24 9.73 7.16
CA TYR A 53 -10.12 10.72 7.78
C TYR A 53 -9.45 11.51 8.92
N LEU A 54 -8.69 10.83 9.79
CA LEU A 54 -8.01 11.46 10.90
C LEU A 54 -6.88 12.40 10.47
N THR A 55 -6.23 12.15 9.33
CA THR A 55 -5.18 13.05 8.81
C THR A 55 -5.71 14.43 8.40
N PHE A 56 -7.00 14.53 8.07
CA PHE A 56 -7.64 15.79 7.68
C PHE A 56 -8.37 16.51 8.82
N SER A 57 -8.51 15.86 9.99
CA SER A 57 -9.30 16.41 11.11
C SER A 57 -8.37 16.96 12.20
N PRO A 58 -8.28 18.30 12.36
CA PRO A 58 -7.54 18.89 13.47
C PRO A 58 -8.34 18.72 14.77
N ASN A 59 -7.71 18.27 15.86
CA ASN A 59 -8.25 18.05 17.21
C ASN A 59 -8.78 16.65 17.56
N ILE A 60 -8.02 15.60 17.27
CA ILE A 60 -8.34 14.23 17.70
C ILE A 60 -7.60 13.89 19.00
N PRO A 61 -8.26 13.30 20.02
CA PRO A 61 -7.60 12.85 21.23
C PRO A 61 -6.62 11.69 20.96
N VAL A 62 -5.47 11.68 21.66
CA VAL A 62 -4.44 10.64 21.56
C VAL A 62 -5.00 9.21 21.75
N GLN A 63 -6.05 9.06 22.56
CA GLN A 63 -6.73 7.78 22.76
C GLN A 63 -7.30 7.18 21.47
N ALA A 64 -7.83 8.01 20.57
CA ALA A 64 -8.34 7.54 19.30
C ALA A 64 -7.20 7.02 18.41
N HIS A 65 -6.02 7.65 18.49
CA HIS A 65 -4.84 7.18 17.77
C HIS A 65 -4.32 5.83 18.28
N LEU A 66 -4.24 5.68 19.61
CA LEU A 66 -3.82 4.42 20.24
C LEU A 66 -4.77 3.26 19.91
N ARG A 67 -6.09 3.48 19.87
CA ARG A 67 -7.07 2.44 19.53
C ARG A 67 -6.86 1.86 18.13
N ILE A 68 -6.62 2.71 17.14
CA ILE A 68 -6.38 2.26 15.75
C ILE A 68 -5.05 1.53 15.65
N LEU A 69 -4.01 2.01 16.32
CA LEU A 69 -2.68 1.39 16.34
C LEU A 69 -2.73 0.00 16.98
N VAL A 70 -3.40 -0.15 18.12
CA VAL A 70 -3.59 -1.45 18.78
C VAL A 70 -4.37 -2.40 17.88
N LEU A 71 -5.45 -1.93 17.25
CA LEU A 71 -6.23 -2.76 16.33
C LEU A 71 -5.39 -3.24 15.13
N LEU A 72 -4.57 -2.36 14.55
CA LEU A 72 -3.70 -2.71 13.42
C LEU A 72 -2.61 -3.72 13.79
N ILE A 73 -2.01 -3.59 14.99
CA ILE A 73 -1.06 -4.57 15.51
C ILE A 73 -1.74 -5.92 15.76
N LEU A 74 -2.95 -5.93 16.33
CA LEU A 74 -3.72 -7.17 16.53
C LEU A 74 -4.04 -7.87 15.21
N ILE A 75 -4.42 -7.11 14.17
CA ILE A 75 -4.64 -7.65 12.83
C ILE A 75 -3.36 -8.28 12.29
N LEU A 76 -2.22 -7.59 12.42
CA LEU A 76 -0.92 -8.08 11.94
C LEU A 76 -0.49 -9.37 12.65
N LEU A 77 -0.63 -9.43 13.98
CA LEU A 77 -0.31 -10.63 14.76
C LEU A 77 -1.24 -11.79 14.40
N SER A 78 -2.53 -11.51 14.21
CA SER A 78 -3.50 -12.51 13.76
C SER A 78 -3.15 -13.03 12.37
N ASP A 79 -2.80 -12.15 11.42
CA ASP A 79 -2.39 -12.54 10.06
C ASP A 79 -1.14 -13.43 10.06
N ILE A 80 -0.12 -13.08 10.87
CA ILE A 80 1.08 -13.92 11.04
C ILE A 80 0.75 -15.28 11.65
N PHE A 81 -0.14 -15.31 12.65
CA PHE A 81 -0.60 -16.57 13.26
C PHE A 81 -1.27 -17.47 12.22
N TRP A 82 -2.21 -16.91 11.44
CA TRP A 82 -2.85 -17.65 10.35
C TRP A 82 -1.80 -18.08 9.31
N PHE A 83 -0.88 -17.22 8.89
CA PHE A 83 0.19 -17.60 7.96
C PHE A 83 0.98 -18.85 8.42
N ILE A 84 1.36 -18.92 9.71
CA ILE A 84 2.06 -20.08 10.28
C ILE A 84 1.17 -21.33 10.27
N MET A 85 -0.10 -21.20 10.67
CA MET A 85 -1.07 -22.30 10.64
C MET A 85 -1.30 -22.83 9.22
N CYS A 86 -1.28 -21.94 8.21
CA CYS A 86 -1.41 -22.30 6.79
C CYS A 86 -0.29 -23.25 6.36
N ILE A 87 0.96 -22.91 6.70
CA ILE A 87 2.14 -23.72 6.37
C ILE A 87 2.06 -25.09 7.05
N SER A 88 1.57 -25.14 8.29
CA SER A 88 1.48 -26.39 9.04
C SER A 88 0.40 -27.33 8.50
N ILE A 89 -0.73 -26.81 8.03
CA ILE A 89 -1.91 -27.61 7.68
C ILE A 89 -1.94 -27.95 6.18
N PHE A 90 -1.63 -26.99 5.31
CA PHE A 90 -1.89 -27.11 3.87
C PHE A 90 -0.60 -27.18 3.06
N LYS A 91 -0.04 -28.39 2.88
CA LYS A 91 1.17 -28.58 2.04
C LYS A 91 0.89 -28.48 0.54
N SER A 92 -0.24 -29.01 0.07
CA SER A 92 -0.56 -29.07 -1.38
C SER A 92 -1.08 -27.74 -1.93
N MET A 93 -1.93 -27.04 -1.18
CA MET A 93 -2.51 -25.75 -1.59
C MET A 93 -1.74 -24.53 -1.03
N LEU A 94 -0.50 -24.76 -0.56
CA LEU A 94 0.25 -23.79 0.24
C LEU A 94 0.38 -22.45 -0.48
N LEU A 95 0.89 -22.44 -1.71
CA LEU A 95 1.14 -21.22 -2.48
C LEU A 95 -0.14 -20.42 -2.76
N LEU A 96 -1.27 -21.11 -2.99
CA LEU A 96 -2.56 -20.48 -3.27
C LEU A 96 -3.08 -19.73 -2.04
N LEU A 97 -2.98 -20.35 -0.87
CA LEU A 97 -3.54 -19.83 0.38
C LEU A 97 -2.60 -18.80 1.05
N THR A 98 -1.29 -19.02 0.93
CA THR A 98 -0.23 -18.13 1.43
C THR A 98 -0.28 -16.75 0.77
N PHE A 99 -0.67 -16.68 -0.51
CA PHE A 99 -0.75 -15.43 -1.26
C PHE A 99 -1.73 -14.42 -0.64
N GLU A 100 -2.90 -14.86 -0.18
CA GLU A 100 -3.87 -13.96 0.45
C GLU A 100 -3.36 -13.39 1.78
N CYS A 101 -2.70 -14.23 2.59
CA CYS A 101 -2.04 -13.77 3.81
C CYS A 101 -0.94 -12.76 3.48
N PHE A 102 -0.11 -13.06 2.47
CA PHE A 102 0.99 -12.17 2.07
C PHE A 102 0.51 -10.79 1.59
N THR A 103 -0.56 -10.73 0.80
CA THR A 103 -1.11 -9.44 0.35
C THR A 103 -1.76 -8.66 1.50
N LEU A 104 -2.46 -9.34 2.41
CA LEU A 104 -3.00 -8.72 3.63
C LEU A 104 -1.89 -8.19 4.54
N PHE A 105 -0.80 -8.94 4.71
CA PHE A 105 0.40 -8.51 5.42
C PHE A 105 0.99 -7.23 4.83
N LEU A 106 1.19 -7.17 3.50
CA LEU A 106 1.73 -5.97 2.85
C LEU A 106 0.81 -4.75 3.03
N ASP A 107 -0.51 -4.90 2.85
CA ASP A 107 -1.50 -3.83 3.04
C ASP A 107 -1.51 -3.30 4.49
N THR A 108 -1.45 -4.21 5.47
CA THR A 108 -1.46 -3.85 6.91
C THR A 108 -0.16 -3.17 7.33
N VAL A 109 0.99 -3.67 6.88
CA VAL A 109 2.31 -3.07 7.13
C VAL A 109 2.42 -1.69 6.49
N GLN A 110 1.95 -1.51 5.26
CA GLN A 110 1.90 -0.20 4.60
C GLN A 110 1.12 0.81 5.44
N THR A 111 -0.08 0.43 5.90
CA THR A 111 -0.94 1.29 6.72
C THR A 111 -0.26 1.61 8.05
N LEU A 112 0.44 0.65 8.66
CA LEU A 112 1.14 0.82 9.92
C LEU A 112 2.30 1.81 9.78
N ILE A 113 3.12 1.67 8.73
CA ILE A 113 4.23 2.58 8.45
C ILE A 113 3.71 4.01 8.24
N LYS A 114 2.67 4.18 7.41
CA LYS A 114 2.03 5.49 7.18
C LYS A 114 1.53 6.11 8.50
N TYR A 115 0.95 5.27 9.38
CA TYR A 115 0.47 5.70 10.69
C TYR A 115 1.61 6.17 11.61
N LEU A 116 2.70 5.40 11.68
CA LEU A 116 3.88 5.74 12.49
C LEU A 116 4.53 7.05 12.02
N ILE A 117 4.59 7.26 10.70
CA ILE A 117 5.08 8.51 10.11
C ILE A 117 4.19 9.68 10.55
N HIS A 118 2.87 9.54 10.47
CA HIS A 118 1.93 10.57 10.88
C HIS A 118 1.98 10.88 12.38
N LEU A 119 2.07 9.86 13.24
CA LEU A 119 2.18 10.07 14.69
C LEU A 119 3.48 10.81 15.04
N ARG A 120 4.58 10.47 14.37
CA ARG A 120 5.86 11.17 14.53
C ARG A 120 5.81 12.62 14.06
N ASP A 121 5.04 12.90 13.00
CA ASP A 121 4.82 14.25 12.49
C ASP A 121 4.06 15.12 13.51
N ILE A 122 2.94 14.62 14.05
CA ILE A 122 2.14 15.33 15.08
C ILE A 122 2.97 15.63 16.34
N THR A 123 3.89 14.74 16.69
CA THR A 123 4.72 14.90 17.90
C THR A 123 5.83 15.93 17.71
N ARG A 124 6.21 16.25 16.47
CA ARG A 124 7.26 17.23 16.17
C ARG A 124 6.67 18.63 16.12
N GLN A 125 7.39 19.59 16.70
CA GLN A 125 7.05 21.02 16.63
C GLN A 125 7.48 21.66 15.30
N SER A 126 8.46 21.07 14.60
CA SER A 126 8.98 21.57 13.32
C SER A 126 8.43 20.77 12.14
N VAL A 127 8.24 21.43 10.99
CA VAL A 127 7.78 20.82 9.73
C VAL A 127 8.76 19.73 9.29
N TRP A 128 8.26 18.52 9.04
CA TRP A 128 9.09 17.40 8.59
C TRP A 128 9.16 17.34 7.05
N GLU A 129 10.18 18.00 6.49
CA GLU A 129 10.38 18.14 5.04
C GLU A 129 10.38 16.80 4.28
N SER A 130 10.92 15.71 4.83
CA SER A 130 10.98 14.40 4.14
C SER A 130 9.77 13.48 4.35
N ARG A 131 8.69 13.96 5.00
CA ARG A 131 7.48 13.16 5.26
C ARG A 131 6.81 12.67 3.98
N GLY A 132 6.55 13.57 3.03
CA GLY A 132 5.80 13.25 1.80
C GLY A 132 6.47 12.14 0.99
N ILE A 133 7.80 12.16 0.99
CA ILE A 133 8.68 11.25 0.26
C ILE A 133 8.64 9.86 0.87
N LEU A 134 8.79 9.79 2.20
CA LEU A 134 8.74 8.52 2.91
C LEU A 134 7.36 7.85 2.75
N LEU A 135 6.28 8.63 2.76
CA LEU A 135 4.92 8.14 2.47
C LEU A 135 4.81 7.64 1.03
N TYR A 136 5.31 8.40 0.06
CA TYR A 136 5.30 8.05 -1.35
C TYR A 136 6.08 6.76 -1.63
N TYR A 137 7.32 6.63 -1.16
CA TYR A 137 8.12 5.40 -1.35
C TYR A 137 7.48 4.20 -0.68
N THR A 138 6.95 4.36 0.54
CA THR A 138 6.25 3.27 1.23
C THR A 138 5.09 2.77 0.38
N GLU A 139 4.24 3.67 -0.12
CA GLU A 139 3.11 3.32 -0.99
C GLU A 139 3.53 2.77 -2.35
N PHE A 140 4.54 3.35 -2.96
CA PHE A 140 5.04 2.89 -4.24
C PHE A 140 5.57 1.45 -4.14
N VAL A 141 6.40 1.15 -3.14
CA VAL A 141 7.00 -0.16 -2.94
C VAL A 141 5.94 -1.20 -2.62
N THR A 142 5.07 -0.95 -1.64
CA THR A 142 4.06 -1.93 -1.21
C THR A 142 3.07 -2.23 -2.32
N ASP A 143 2.54 -1.21 -3.00
CA ASP A 143 1.59 -1.42 -4.09
C ASP A 143 2.24 -2.17 -5.26
N THR A 144 3.51 -1.85 -5.58
CA THR A 144 4.24 -2.55 -6.64
C THR A 144 4.46 -4.02 -6.27
N LEU A 145 4.84 -4.31 -5.01
CA LEU A 145 4.99 -5.67 -4.51
C LEU A 145 3.66 -6.44 -4.57
N ILE A 146 2.54 -5.82 -4.18
CA ILE A 146 1.22 -6.44 -4.27
C ILE A 146 0.85 -6.74 -5.73
N LEU A 147 1.07 -5.79 -6.65
CA LEU A 147 0.77 -5.99 -8.08
C LEU A 147 1.63 -7.12 -8.69
N VAL A 148 2.94 -7.14 -8.40
CA VAL A 148 3.86 -8.19 -8.87
C VAL A 148 3.48 -9.54 -8.29
N ALA A 149 3.21 -9.62 -6.98
CA ALA A 149 2.77 -10.86 -6.34
C ALA A 149 1.44 -11.35 -6.95
N THR A 150 0.50 -10.43 -7.24
CA THR A 150 -0.80 -10.77 -7.87
C THR A 150 -0.61 -11.32 -9.28
N LEU A 151 0.29 -10.74 -10.09
CA LEU A 151 0.64 -11.30 -11.40
C LEU A 151 1.24 -12.69 -11.26
N GLY A 152 2.19 -12.86 -10.34
CA GLY A 152 2.79 -14.17 -10.04
C GLY A 152 1.75 -15.21 -9.63
N HIS A 153 0.78 -14.82 -8.81
CA HIS A 153 -0.31 -15.69 -8.39
C HIS A 153 -1.20 -16.13 -9.56
N TYR A 154 -1.61 -15.22 -10.45
CA TYR A 154 -2.39 -15.58 -11.63
C TYR A 154 -1.62 -16.48 -12.60
N LEU A 155 -0.33 -16.19 -12.83
CA LEU A 155 0.52 -17.05 -13.64
C LEU A 155 0.66 -18.45 -13.02
N HIS A 156 0.86 -18.54 -11.71
CA HIS A 156 0.95 -19.80 -11.00
C HIS A 156 -0.34 -20.63 -11.11
N ILE A 157 -1.50 -20.00 -10.93
CA ILE A 157 -2.81 -20.65 -11.14
C ILE A 157 -2.93 -21.19 -12.57
N MET A 158 -2.55 -20.40 -13.56
CA MET A 158 -2.62 -20.80 -14.97
C MET A 158 -1.70 -21.98 -15.29
N LEU A 159 -0.53 -22.06 -14.65
CA LEU A 159 0.38 -23.21 -14.77
C LEU A 159 -0.18 -24.48 -14.14
N LEU A 160 -0.89 -24.37 -13.01
CA LEU A 160 -1.50 -25.52 -12.33
C LEU A 160 -2.72 -26.06 -13.08
N HIS A 161 -3.56 -25.20 -13.63
CA HIS A 161 -4.78 -25.59 -14.35
C HIS A 161 -4.53 -26.03 -15.80
N GLY A 162 -3.43 -25.56 -16.40
CA GLY A 162 -3.23 -25.64 -17.85
C GLY A 162 -4.12 -24.63 -18.60
N ILE A 163 -3.83 -24.42 -19.88
CA ILE A 163 -4.60 -23.49 -20.72
C ILE A 163 -5.64 -24.30 -21.50
N SER A 164 -6.88 -24.32 -21.01
CA SER A 164 -7.99 -25.05 -21.62
C SER A 164 -8.96 -24.13 -22.41
N PHE A 165 -8.65 -22.82 -22.47
CA PHE A 165 -9.46 -21.75 -23.09
C PHE A 165 -10.90 -21.70 -22.56
N THR A 166 -11.07 -21.96 -21.27
CA THR A 166 -12.38 -21.88 -20.60
C THR A 166 -12.75 -20.44 -20.24
N LEU A 167 -13.98 -20.21 -19.77
CA LEU A 167 -14.41 -18.90 -19.24
C LEU A 167 -13.49 -18.43 -18.08
N ILE A 168 -12.97 -19.37 -17.30
CA ILE A 168 -12.04 -19.11 -16.18
C ILE A 168 -10.74 -18.50 -16.73
N ASP A 169 -10.18 -19.08 -17.79
CA ASP A 169 -8.95 -18.58 -18.43
C ASP A 169 -9.14 -17.17 -19.02
N ALA A 170 -10.30 -16.90 -19.64
CA ALA A 170 -10.63 -15.58 -20.15
C ALA A 170 -10.68 -14.53 -19.02
N VAL A 171 -11.33 -14.87 -17.90
CA VAL A 171 -11.41 -13.99 -16.72
C VAL A 171 -10.03 -13.78 -16.10
N LEU A 172 -9.21 -14.82 -15.96
CA LEU A 172 -7.82 -14.69 -15.50
C LEU A 172 -7.00 -13.77 -16.39
N PHE A 173 -7.09 -13.94 -17.71
CA PHE A 173 -6.34 -13.13 -18.66
C PHE A 173 -6.74 -11.65 -18.60
N LEU A 174 -8.04 -11.36 -18.49
CA LEU A 174 -8.53 -9.99 -18.32
C LEU A 174 -8.03 -9.36 -17.01
N ASN A 175 -8.06 -10.11 -15.91
CA ASN A 175 -7.53 -9.65 -14.62
C ASN A 175 -6.01 -9.44 -14.68
N MET A 176 -5.26 -10.36 -15.27
CA MET A 176 -3.81 -10.24 -15.46
C MET A 176 -3.46 -9.01 -16.31
N ARG A 177 -4.17 -8.77 -17.42
CA ARG A 177 -4.01 -7.57 -18.26
C ARG A 177 -4.30 -6.30 -17.46
N SER A 178 -5.34 -6.30 -16.63
CA SER A 178 -5.68 -5.16 -15.76
C SER A 178 -4.55 -4.84 -14.78
N VAL A 179 -4.07 -5.85 -14.05
CA VAL A 179 -2.97 -5.71 -13.08
C VAL A 179 -1.69 -5.25 -13.76
N PHE A 180 -1.36 -5.82 -14.92
CA PHE A 180 -0.18 -5.43 -15.68
C PHE A 180 -0.25 -4.00 -16.20
N ASN A 181 -1.42 -3.56 -16.67
CA ASN A 181 -1.63 -2.17 -17.06
C ASN A 181 -1.50 -1.21 -15.88
N ASN A 182 -1.98 -1.59 -14.69
CA ASN A 182 -1.82 -0.79 -13.47
C ASN A 182 -0.34 -0.69 -13.06
N LEU A 183 0.40 -1.81 -13.13
CA LEU A 183 1.84 -1.82 -12.87
C LEU A 183 2.60 -0.94 -13.85
N ARG A 184 2.31 -1.06 -15.16
CA ARG A 184 2.90 -0.19 -16.19
C ARG A 184 2.62 1.28 -15.93
N LYS A 185 1.37 1.66 -15.65
CA LYS A 185 1.01 3.04 -15.32
C LYS A 185 1.79 3.54 -14.12
N LYS A 186 1.96 2.73 -13.08
CA LYS A 186 2.71 3.10 -11.86
C LYS A 186 4.20 3.31 -12.15
N ILE A 187 4.81 2.42 -12.94
CA ILE A 187 6.22 2.56 -13.36
C ILE A 187 6.42 3.81 -14.23
N VAL A 188 5.55 4.05 -15.22
CA VAL A 188 5.62 5.24 -16.07
C VAL A 188 5.45 6.52 -15.25
N ALA A 189 4.51 6.55 -14.30
CA ALA A 189 4.34 7.67 -13.39
C ALA A 189 5.61 7.93 -12.57
N TYR A 190 6.27 6.88 -12.05
CA TYR A 190 7.54 7.01 -11.34
C TYR A 190 8.67 7.55 -12.23
N CYS A 191 8.79 7.05 -13.47
CA CYS A 191 9.78 7.58 -14.42
C CYS A 191 9.54 9.06 -14.73
N ASN A 192 8.29 9.46 -14.98
CA ASN A 192 7.93 10.85 -15.25
C ASN A 192 8.23 11.74 -14.04
N TYR A 193 7.94 11.26 -12.84
CA TYR A 193 8.28 11.94 -11.58
C TYR A 193 9.79 12.14 -11.43
N ARG A 194 10.60 11.09 -11.64
CA ARG A 194 12.07 11.18 -11.60
C ARG A 194 12.60 12.17 -12.63
N GLN A 195 12.01 12.19 -13.83
CA GLN A 195 12.38 13.14 -14.88
C GLN A 195 12.03 14.59 -14.50
N ALA A 196 10.84 14.82 -13.92
CA ALA A 196 10.44 16.15 -13.44
C ALA A 196 11.39 16.68 -12.37
N ILE A 197 11.82 15.83 -11.43
CA ILE A 197 12.77 16.19 -10.38
C ILE A 197 14.16 16.46 -10.94
N SER A 198 14.64 15.64 -11.87
CA SER A 198 15.91 15.91 -12.56
C SER A 198 15.88 17.26 -13.28
N ASN A 199 14.77 17.60 -13.94
CA ASN A 199 14.62 18.88 -14.64
C ASN A 199 14.58 20.07 -13.67
N MET A 200 13.90 19.95 -12.53
CA MET A 200 13.91 20.99 -11.50
C MET A 200 15.31 21.20 -10.91
N GLN A 201 16.07 20.12 -10.70
CA GLN A 201 17.42 20.21 -10.15
C GLN A 201 18.41 20.90 -11.10
N THR A 202 18.25 20.70 -12.42
CA THR A 202 19.11 21.34 -13.44
C THR A 202 18.71 22.78 -13.74
N GLN A 203 17.42 23.10 -13.66
CA GLN A 203 16.90 24.42 -14.02
C GLN A 203 17.10 25.48 -12.92
N TYR A 204 17.07 25.08 -11.65
CA TYR A 204 17.15 26.03 -10.52
C TYR A 204 18.41 25.79 -9.67
N PRO A 205 19.19 26.83 -9.35
CA PRO A 205 20.34 26.71 -8.45
C PRO A 205 19.89 26.51 -7.00
N ASN A 206 20.73 25.83 -6.21
CA ASN A 206 20.53 25.73 -4.75
C ASN A 206 20.86 27.08 -4.11
N ALA A 207 20.05 27.50 -3.13
CA ALA A 207 20.39 28.64 -2.29
C ALA A 207 21.52 28.25 -1.34
N THR A 208 22.46 29.15 -1.11
CA THR A 208 23.53 28.94 -0.11
C THR A 208 23.02 29.19 1.31
N ASP A 209 23.64 28.56 2.32
CA ASP A 209 23.27 28.77 3.74
C ASP A 209 23.42 30.24 4.17
N ILE A 210 24.27 31.01 3.48
CA ILE A 210 24.48 32.44 3.70
C ILE A 210 23.31 33.23 3.14
N GLU A 211 22.91 32.98 1.89
CA GLU A 211 21.73 33.62 1.27
C GLU A 211 20.43 33.28 2.01
N LEU A 212 20.30 32.06 2.53
CA LEU A 212 19.16 31.64 3.36
C LEU A 212 19.08 32.44 4.68
N LYS A 213 20.22 32.64 5.35
CA LYS A 213 20.28 33.42 6.58
C LYS A 213 20.12 34.93 6.36
N GLU A 214 20.59 35.45 5.23
CA GLU A 214 20.50 36.87 4.89
C GLU A 214 19.08 37.28 4.47
N ASN A 215 18.38 36.44 3.68
CA ASN A 215 17.01 36.75 3.26
C ASN A 215 15.97 36.43 4.35
N ASN A 216 16.21 35.48 5.25
CA ASN A 216 15.31 35.08 6.36
C ASN A 216 13.82 35.01 5.95
N ASP A 217 13.57 34.60 4.70
CA ASP A 217 12.24 34.53 4.10
C ASP A 217 11.61 33.17 4.39
N ASP A 218 10.30 33.16 4.65
CA ASP A 218 9.51 31.94 4.66
C ASP A 218 9.38 31.37 3.24
N CYS A 219 9.18 30.07 3.13
CA CYS A 219 9.00 29.41 1.83
C CYS A 219 7.87 30.06 1.04
N ALA A 220 8.15 30.48 -0.21
CA ALA A 220 7.16 31.16 -1.06
C ALA A 220 5.90 30.33 -1.36
N ILE A 221 5.94 29.02 -1.11
CA ILE A 221 4.85 28.07 -1.37
C ILE A 221 4.09 27.71 -0.09
N CYS A 222 4.79 27.16 0.93
CA CYS A 222 4.14 26.67 2.14
C CYS A 222 4.18 27.64 3.32
N ARG A 223 4.94 28.75 3.22
CA ARG A 223 5.14 29.76 4.28
C ARG A 223 5.75 29.22 5.57
N ASP A 224 6.50 28.12 5.47
CA ASP A 224 7.27 27.57 6.58
C ASP A 224 8.77 27.92 6.43
N SER A 225 9.51 27.89 7.54
CA SER A 225 10.96 28.11 7.57
C SER A 225 11.73 27.06 6.77
N MET A 226 12.81 27.48 6.09
CA MET A 226 13.57 26.62 5.17
C MET A 226 14.98 26.29 5.68
N ASP A 227 15.33 25.01 5.75
CA ASP A 227 16.72 24.56 5.95
C ASP A 227 17.43 24.33 4.61
N LYS A 228 16.68 23.99 3.54
CA LYS A 228 17.18 23.81 2.17
C LYS A 228 16.20 24.43 1.17
N ALA A 229 16.71 25.26 0.28
CA ALA A 229 15.88 25.95 -0.72
C ALA A 229 16.50 25.96 -2.13
N LYS A 230 15.63 26.02 -3.13
CA LYS A 230 15.99 26.43 -4.50
C LYS A 230 15.63 27.89 -4.70
N LYS A 231 16.42 28.57 -5.53
CA LYS A 231 16.22 29.97 -5.90
C LYS A 231 15.59 30.08 -7.27
N LEU A 232 14.46 30.79 -7.37
CA LEU A 232 13.81 31.11 -8.63
C LEU A 232 14.52 32.28 -9.33
N PRO A 233 14.36 32.45 -10.65
CA PRO A 233 14.91 33.61 -11.38
C PRO A 233 14.46 34.97 -10.85
N CYS A 234 13.29 35.03 -10.20
CA CYS A 234 12.76 36.24 -9.56
C CYS A 234 13.32 36.50 -8.14
N GLY A 235 14.22 35.65 -7.64
CA GLY A 235 14.86 35.80 -6.33
C GLY A 235 14.16 35.09 -5.17
N HIS A 236 12.87 34.73 -5.31
CA HIS A 236 12.15 33.97 -4.29
C HIS A 236 12.75 32.58 -4.06
N MET A 237 12.74 32.15 -2.80
CA MET A 237 13.22 30.86 -2.35
C MET A 237 12.05 29.96 -1.97
N PHE A 238 12.16 28.68 -2.29
CA PHE A 238 11.17 27.67 -1.89
C PHE A 238 11.86 26.37 -1.49
N HIS A 239 11.23 25.62 -0.59
CA HIS A 239 11.67 24.27 -0.25
C HIS A 239 11.72 23.42 -1.51
N LEU A 240 12.89 22.89 -1.84
CA LEU A 240 12.89 21.67 -2.61
C LEU A 240 12.50 20.58 -1.60
N TYR A 241 11.26 20.10 -1.67
CA TYR A 241 10.99 18.75 -1.22
C TYR A 241 11.89 17.86 -2.08
N VAL A 242 13.10 17.58 -1.60
CA VAL A 242 14.05 16.69 -2.26
C VAL A 242 13.49 15.29 -2.10
N ASP A 243 12.53 14.97 -2.97
CA ASP A 243 12.02 13.65 -3.31
C ASP A 243 13.07 12.53 -3.27
#